data_AF-A0A7S1ZSC4-F1
#
_entry.id   AF-A0A7S1ZSC4-F1
#
_cell.length_a   1.000
_cell.length_b   1.000
_cell.length_c   1.000
_cell.angle_alpha   90.00
_cell.angle_beta   90.00
_cell.angle_gamma   90.00
#
_symmetry.space_group_name_H-M   'P 1'
#
loop_
_entity.id
_entity.type
_entity.pdbx_description
1 polymer ?
#
loop_
_entity_poly.entity_id
_entity_poly.type
_entity_poly.pdbx_seq_one_letter_code
_entity_poly.pdbx_strand_id
1 'polypeptide(L)'
;FAHDQIQHAAYSLIPENERGRLHRLLGHQILKHMPDDLADNVLFIVVDQLNRGERFIEEENERIQLAMLNLRAGEKAMSLATFLISASYLKAGIGLLRKDHWEKYYCLSLELYSLYAEAEYCNGNFQEVGHATGVVIKKAKSFEDKNRIFATLIKSLAGQ
;
A
#
# COMPACT_ATOMS: atom_id res chain seq x y z
N PHE A 1 -21.38 6.00 21.27
CA PHE A 1 -22.74 5.51 20.95
C PHE A 1 -23.59 6.53 20.16
N ALA A 2 -24.08 7.64 20.75
CA ALA A 2 -24.84 8.64 19.96
C ALA A 2 -23.97 9.38 18.93
N HIS A 3 -22.73 9.72 19.29
CA HIS A 3 -21.79 10.39 18.38
C HIS A 3 -21.48 9.57 17.12
N ASP A 4 -21.25 8.26 17.25
CA ASP A 4 -20.93 7.39 16.11
C ASP A 4 -22.13 7.24 15.17
N GLN A 5 -23.35 7.14 15.70
CA GLN A 5 -24.57 7.06 14.90
C GLN A 5 -24.88 8.37 14.18
N ILE A 6 -24.64 9.52 14.83
CA ILE A 6 -24.81 10.84 14.22
C ILE A 6 -23.73 11.05 13.13
N GLN A 7 -22.47 10.65 13.37
CA GLN A 7 -21.42 10.70 12.35
C GLN A 7 -21.72 9.78 11.18
N HIS A 8 -22.19 8.55 11.43
CA HIS A 8 -22.61 7.63 10.37
C HIS A 8 -23.79 8.16 9.56
N ALA A 9 -24.79 8.77 10.23
CA ALA A 9 -25.92 9.37 9.55
C ALA A 9 -25.48 10.58 8.70
N ALA A 10 -24.70 11.50 9.26
CA ALA A 10 -24.16 12.65 8.54
C ALA A 10 -23.27 12.23 7.36
N TYR A 11 -22.41 11.22 7.55
CA TYR A 11 -21.59 10.65 6.48
C TYR A 11 -22.43 9.94 5.41
N SER A 12 -23.52 9.29 5.82
CA SER A 12 -24.46 8.63 4.90
C SER A 12 -25.20 9.62 4.01
N LEU A 13 -25.39 10.86 4.47
CA LEU A 13 -26.01 11.94 3.69
C LEU A 13 -25.06 12.53 2.62
N ILE A 14 -23.74 12.29 2.72
CA ILE A 14 -22.80 12.71 1.68
C ILE A 14 -22.98 11.80 0.46
N PRO A 15 -23.23 12.38 -0.74
CA PRO A 15 -23.30 11.62 -1.97
C PRO A 15 -22.07 10.71 -2.14
N GLU A 16 -22.28 9.47 -2.59
CA GLU A 16 -21.20 8.49 -2.66
C GLU A 16 -20.04 8.97 -3.55
N ASN A 17 -20.35 9.75 -4.60
CA ASN A 17 -19.39 10.42 -5.48
C ASN A 17 -18.61 11.57 -4.81
N GLU A 18 -19.04 12.09 -3.66
CA GLU A 18 -18.34 13.15 -2.92
C GLU A 18 -17.52 12.62 -1.74
N ARG A 19 -17.89 11.45 -1.20
CA ARG A 19 -17.20 10.83 -0.05
C ARG A 19 -15.70 10.63 -0.27
N GLY A 20 -15.27 10.19 -1.46
CA GLY A 20 -13.84 10.02 -1.72
C GLY A 20 -13.08 11.34 -1.83
N ARG A 21 -13.72 12.44 -2.26
CA ARG A 21 -13.10 13.77 -2.22
C ARG A 21 -12.88 14.24 -0.79
N LEU A 22 -13.85 13.97 0.09
CA LEU A 22 -13.72 14.24 1.52
C LEU A 22 -12.59 13.42 2.15
N HIS A 23 -12.54 12.12 1.87
CA HIS A 23 -11.47 11.23 2.34
C HIS A 23 -10.08 11.71 1.91
N ARG A 24 -9.93 12.11 0.64
CA ARG A 24 -8.70 12.72 0.12
C ARG A 24 -8.34 14.00 0.87
N LEU A 25 -9.32 14.90 1.08
CA LEU A 25 -9.12 16.15 1.81
C LEU A 25 -8.67 15.91 3.26
N LEU A 26 -9.35 15.02 3.98
CA LEU A 26 -9.03 14.68 5.36
C LEU A 26 -7.63 14.07 5.48
N GLY A 27 -7.29 13.12 4.62
CA GLY A 27 -5.95 12.52 4.61
C GLY A 27 -4.84 13.56 4.42
N HIS A 28 -5.01 14.49 3.48
CA HIS A 28 -4.07 15.59 3.25
C HIS A 28 -3.99 16.57 4.43
N GLN A 29 -5.15 16.91 5.02
CA GLN A 29 -5.19 17.79 6.17
C GLN A 29 -4.47 17.19 7.38
N ILE A 30 -4.65 15.90 7.64
CA ILE A 30 -3.93 15.20 8.71
C ILE A 30 -2.43 15.20 8.39
N LEU A 31 -2.04 14.81 7.16
CA LEU A 31 -0.63 14.76 6.76
C LEU A 31 0.09 16.11 6.91
N LYS A 32 -0.58 17.24 6.57
CA LYS A 32 0.00 18.59 6.63
C LYS A 32 0.30 19.07 8.06
N HIS A 33 -0.46 18.62 9.05
CA HIS A 33 -0.36 19.12 10.43
C HIS A 33 0.40 18.18 11.36
N MET A 34 1.07 17.17 10.81
CA MET A 34 1.80 16.17 11.58
C MET A 34 3.31 16.43 11.54
N PRO A 35 4.03 16.23 12.65
CA PRO A 35 5.49 16.27 12.66
C PRO A 35 6.08 15.14 11.79
N ASP A 36 7.31 15.35 11.32
CA ASP A 36 7.99 14.44 10.39
C ASP A 36 8.12 12.99 10.90
N ASP A 37 8.09 12.81 12.23
CA ASP A 37 8.03 11.50 12.89
C ASP A 37 6.56 11.06 13.05
N LEU A 38 6.03 10.50 11.96
CA LEU A 38 4.65 10.03 11.89
C LEU A 38 4.48 8.84 12.87
N ALA A 39 3.86 9.08 14.03
CA ALA A 39 3.50 7.99 14.94
C ALA A 39 2.69 6.93 14.18
N ASP A 40 2.99 5.64 14.41
CA ASP A 40 2.46 4.52 13.61
C ASP A 40 0.93 4.54 13.47
N ASN A 41 0.22 4.90 14.54
CA ASN A 41 -1.24 4.97 14.55
C ASN A 41 -1.77 6.06 13.61
N VAL A 42 -1.04 7.16 13.45
CA VAL A 42 -1.40 8.24 12.54
C VAL A 42 -1.13 7.83 11.09
N LEU A 43 -0.05 7.08 10.83
CA LEU A 43 0.26 6.57 9.49
C LEU A 43 -0.91 5.78 8.92
N PHE A 44 -1.43 4.81 9.68
CA PHE A 44 -2.55 3.99 9.22
C PHE A 44 -3.81 4.83 8.98
N ILE A 45 -4.12 5.78 9.87
CA ILE A 45 -5.27 6.68 9.68
C ILE A 45 -5.13 7.47 8.39
N VAL A 46 -3.97 8.08 8.13
CA VAL A 46 -3.74 8.88 6.92
C VAL A 46 -3.86 8.03 5.67
N VAL A 47 -3.19 6.88 5.64
CA VAL A 47 -3.19 5.98 4.48
C VAL A 47 -4.59 5.45 4.20
N ASP A 48 -5.35 5.07 5.22
CA ASP A 48 -6.73 4.59 5.07
C ASP A 48 -7.64 5.68 4.48
N GLN A 49 -7.50 6.92 4.94
CA GLN A 49 -8.26 8.04 4.39
C GLN A 49 -7.89 8.27 2.93
N LEU A 50 -6.60 8.34 2.61
CA LEU A 50 -6.16 8.62 1.25
C LEU A 50 -6.51 7.48 0.27
N ASN A 51 -6.40 6.21 0.68
CA ASN A 51 -6.79 5.05 -0.13
C ASN A 51 -8.28 5.06 -0.47
N ARG A 52 -9.15 5.45 0.47
CA ARG A 52 -10.60 5.62 0.19
C ARG A 52 -10.89 6.77 -0.78
N GLY A 53 -9.95 7.70 -0.92
CA GLY A 53 -10.02 8.83 -1.85
C GLY A 53 -9.28 8.61 -3.18
N GLU A 54 -8.65 7.44 -3.39
CA GLU A 54 -7.68 7.23 -4.48
C GLU A 54 -8.21 7.58 -5.87
N ARG A 55 -9.50 7.30 -6.13
CA ARG A 55 -10.15 7.52 -7.43
C ARG A 55 -10.25 9.01 -7.81
N PHE A 56 -10.03 9.91 -6.86
CA PHE A 56 -10.01 11.36 -7.07
C PHE A 56 -8.60 11.95 -7.14
N ILE A 57 -7.57 11.09 -7.20
CA ILE A 57 -6.18 11.52 -7.35
C ILE A 57 -5.83 11.58 -8.84
N GLU A 58 -5.78 12.80 -9.36
CA GLU A 58 -5.48 13.07 -10.78
C GLU A 58 -3.97 13.21 -11.02
N GLU A 59 -3.27 13.85 -10.09
CA GLU A 59 -1.84 14.16 -10.21
C GLU A 59 -0.94 12.93 -10.00
N GLU A 60 0.09 12.81 -10.83
CA GLU A 60 1.07 11.71 -10.73
C GLU A 60 1.85 11.76 -9.43
N ASN A 61 2.35 12.93 -9.06
CA ASN A 61 3.10 13.10 -7.82
C ASN A 61 2.29 12.70 -6.59
N GLU A 62 0.99 12.99 -6.56
CA GLU A 62 0.14 12.63 -5.44
C GLU A 62 -0.11 11.11 -5.35
N ARG A 63 -0.32 10.44 -6.50
CA ARG A 63 -0.41 8.96 -6.52
C ARG A 63 0.88 8.32 -6.01
N ILE A 64 2.03 8.84 -6.41
CA ILE A 64 3.33 8.32 -6.00
C ILE A 64 3.56 8.56 -4.50
N GLN A 65 3.20 9.73 -3.98
CA GLN A 65 3.23 9.99 -2.54
C GLN A 65 2.36 9.01 -1.76
N LEU A 66 1.14 8.74 -2.23
CA LEU A 66 0.28 7.74 -1.59
C LEU A 66 0.83 6.32 -1.72
N ALA A 67 1.45 5.96 -2.85
CA ALA A 67 2.13 4.67 -3.00
C ALA A 67 3.29 4.51 -2.02
N MET A 68 4.07 5.56 -1.78
CA MET A 68 5.14 5.58 -0.76
C MET A 68 4.59 5.46 0.66
N LEU A 69 3.46 6.12 0.97
CA LEU A 69 2.80 5.99 2.27
C LEU A 69 2.26 4.58 2.49
N ASN A 70 1.70 3.95 1.44
CA ASN A 70 1.29 2.55 1.48
C ASN A 70 2.47 1.59 1.69
N LEU A 71 3.62 1.84 1.06
CA LEU A 71 4.84 1.07 1.31
C LEU A 71 5.22 1.14 2.79
N ARG A 72 5.30 2.35 3.36
CA ARG A 72 5.61 2.56 4.79
C ARG A 72 4.62 1.87 5.71
N ALA A 73 3.32 1.94 5.40
CA ALA A 73 2.29 1.26 6.18
C ALA A 73 2.40 -0.26 6.08
N GLY A 74 2.73 -0.79 4.90
CA GLY A 74 3.02 -2.20 4.69
C GLY A 74 4.24 -2.68 5.48
N GLU A 75 5.36 -1.96 5.41
CA GLU A 75 6.57 -2.22 6.21
C GLU A 75 6.26 -2.25 7.70
N LYS A 76 5.46 -1.30 8.17
CA LYS A 76 5.06 -1.25 9.57
C LYS A 76 4.19 -2.44 9.96
N ALA A 77 3.18 -2.76 9.15
CA ALA A 77 2.33 -3.92 9.37
C ALA A 77 3.13 -5.23 9.39
N MET A 78 4.15 -5.37 8.53
CA MET A 78 5.10 -6.50 8.58
C MET A 78 5.84 -6.57 9.91
N SER A 79 6.35 -5.44 10.42
CA SER A 79 7.04 -5.39 11.71
C SER A 79 6.15 -5.78 12.89
N LEU A 80 4.84 -5.62 12.76
CA LEU A 80 3.82 -5.98 13.74
C LEU A 80 3.23 -7.38 13.51
N ALA A 81 3.76 -8.13 12.54
CA ALA A 81 3.25 -9.45 12.11
C ALA A 81 1.77 -9.45 11.67
N THR A 82 1.24 -8.31 11.21
CA THR A 82 -0.12 -8.21 10.64
C THR A 82 -0.09 -8.35 9.12
N PHE A 83 0.30 -9.53 8.66
CA PHE A 83 0.62 -9.81 7.24
C PHE A 83 -0.54 -9.56 6.27
N LEU A 84 -1.79 -9.81 6.67
CA LEU A 84 -2.97 -9.50 5.87
C LEU A 84 -3.13 -7.99 5.64
N ILE A 85 -2.89 -7.19 6.69
CA ILE A 85 -2.96 -5.73 6.61
C ILE A 85 -1.81 -5.19 5.76
N SER A 86 -0.60 -5.74 5.94
CA SER A 86 0.55 -5.43 5.09
C SER A 86 0.26 -5.67 3.61
N ALA A 87 -0.21 -6.86 3.26
CA ALA A 87 -0.53 -7.21 1.88
C ALA A 87 -1.57 -6.26 1.27
N SER A 88 -2.59 -5.87 2.06
CA SER A 88 -3.61 -4.89 1.63
C SER A 88 -3.00 -3.53 1.25
N TYR A 89 -2.17 -2.95 2.12
CA TYR A 89 -1.52 -1.67 1.83
C TYR A 89 -0.58 -1.76 0.63
N LEU A 90 0.23 -2.82 0.55
CA LEU A 90 1.18 -2.99 -0.54
C LEU A 90 0.47 -3.16 -1.88
N LYS A 91 -0.64 -3.90 -1.90
CA LYS A 91 -1.49 -4.04 -3.09
C LYS A 91 -2.13 -2.72 -3.51
N ALA A 92 -2.62 -1.92 -2.56
CA ALA A 92 -3.11 -0.57 -2.84
C ALA A 92 -2.00 0.33 -3.42
N GLY A 93 -0.80 0.28 -2.82
CA GLY A 93 0.40 0.96 -3.30
C GLY A 93 0.75 0.60 -4.75
N ILE A 94 0.73 -0.69 -5.09
CA ILE A 94 0.93 -1.18 -6.46
C ILE A 94 -0.16 -0.66 -7.41
N GLY A 95 -1.42 -0.66 -6.98
CA GLY A 95 -2.56 -0.18 -7.78
C GLY A 95 -2.48 1.29 -8.18
N LEU A 96 -1.75 2.11 -7.42
CA LEU A 96 -1.53 3.54 -7.71
C LEU A 96 -0.47 3.78 -8.80
N LEU A 97 0.35 2.76 -9.13
CA LEU A 97 1.43 2.88 -10.10
C LEU A 97 0.91 2.71 -11.53
N ARG A 98 1.29 3.63 -12.43
CA ARG A 98 0.97 3.58 -13.87
C ARG A 98 1.97 2.73 -14.64
N LYS A 99 1.62 2.27 -15.84
CA LYS A 99 2.36 1.27 -16.65
C LYS A 99 3.88 1.46 -16.77
N ASP A 100 4.39 2.69 -16.73
CA ASP A 100 5.81 3.08 -16.85
C ASP A 100 6.56 3.20 -15.50
N HIS A 101 5.95 2.70 -14.42
CA HIS A 101 6.46 2.85 -13.06
C HIS A 101 7.80 2.12 -12.82
N TRP A 102 8.08 1.01 -13.51
CA TRP A 102 9.37 0.31 -13.39
C TRP A 102 10.52 1.13 -13.98
N GLU A 103 10.24 1.95 -14.98
CA GLU A 103 11.21 2.81 -15.63
C GLU A 103 11.42 4.11 -14.81
N LYS A 104 10.33 4.76 -14.37
CA LYS A 104 10.37 6.04 -13.64
C LYS A 104 10.60 5.90 -12.13
N TYR A 105 9.98 4.93 -11.49
CA TYR A 105 9.91 4.75 -10.04
C TYR A 105 10.40 3.35 -9.64
N TYR A 106 11.56 2.97 -10.21
CA TYR A 106 12.12 1.62 -10.09
C TYR A 106 12.20 1.13 -8.64
N CYS A 107 12.83 1.90 -7.75
CA CYS A 107 13.04 1.49 -6.36
C CYS A 107 11.72 1.29 -5.61
N LEU A 108 10.77 2.22 -5.76
CA LEU A 108 9.44 2.11 -5.15
C LEU A 108 8.70 0.86 -5.65
N SER A 109 8.78 0.60 -6.95
CA SER A 109 8.17 -0.56 -7.58
C SER A 109 8.78 -1.86 -7.06
N LEU A 110 10.10 -1.92 -7.01
CA LEU A 110 10.84 -3.08 -6.53
C LEU A 110 10.46 -3.40 -5.08
N GLU A 111 10.47 -2.40 -4.20
CA GLU A 111 10.14 -2.58 -2.77
C GLU A 111 8.67 -3.00 -2.56
N LEU A 112 7.72 -2.34 -3.23
CA LEU A 112 6.29 -2.69 -3.12
C LEU A 112 6.04 -4.14 -3.52
N TYR A 113 6.52 -4.56 -4.70
CA TYR A 113 6.31 -5.94 -5.16
C TYR A 113 7.07 -6.96 -4.30
N SER A 114 8.27 -6.61 -3.82
CA SER A 114 9.08 -7.53 -3.01
C SER A 114 8.46 -7.78 -1.64
N LEU A 115 8.05 -6.71 -0.96
CA LEU A 115 7.39 -6.83 0.34
C LEU A 115 6.00 -7.45 0.21
N TYR A 116 5.29 -7.20 -0.90
CA TYR A 116 3.99 -7.83 -1.16
C TYR A 116 4.13 -9.34 -1.27
N ALA A 117 5.13 -9.82 -2.01
CA ALA A 117 5.42 -11.26 -2.10
C ALA A 117 5.76 -11.88 -0.74
N GLU A 118 6.50 -11.18 0.12
CA GLU A 118 6.82 -11.64 1.48
C GLU A 118 5.57 -11.71 2.36
N ALA A 119 4.73 -10.67 2.34
CA ALA A 119 3.48 -10.64 3.09
C ALA A 119 2.53 -11.77 2.67
N GLU A 120 2.38 -12.00 1.35
CA GLU A 120 1.52 -13.06 0.83
C GLU A 120 2.07 -14.46 1.11
N TYR A 121 3.40 -14.62 1.16
CA TYR A 121 4.02 -15.87 1.63
C TYR A 121 3.63 -16.15 3.09
N CYS A 122 3.72 -15.15 3.97
CA CYS A 122 3.31 -15.29 5.37
C CYS A 122 1.80 -15.56 5.52
N ASN A 123 0.97 -15.12 4.58
CA ASN A 123 -0.46 -15.44 4.53
C ASN A 123 -0.75 -16.83 3.90
N GLY A 124 0.24 -17.51 3.32
CA GLY A 124 0.05 -18.78 2.59
C GLY A 124 -0.53 -18.63 1.17
N ASN A 125 -0.59 -17.40 0.63
CA ASN A 125 -1.18 -17.10 -0.68
C ASN A 125 -0.15 -17.28 -1.81
N PHE A 126 0.30 -18.52 -2.03
CA PHE A 126 1.41 -18.82 -2.95
C PHE A 126 1.16 -18.41 -4.42
N GLN A 127 -0.10 -18.32 -4.85
CA GLN A 127 -0.44 -17.81 -6.18
C GLN A 127 0.01 -16.35 -6.35
N GLU A 128 -0.27 -15.50 -5.36
CA GLU A 128 0.13 -14.08 -5.39
C GLU A 128 1.64 -13.94 -5.24
N VAL A 129 2.29 -14.81 -4.45
CA VAL A 129 3.75 -14.89 -4.38
C VAL A 129 4.33 -15.15 -5.76
N GLY A 130 3.84 -16.17 -6.48
CA GLY A 130 4.31 -16.50 -7.82
C GLY A 130 4.13 -15.35 -8.82
N HIS A 131 2.99 -14.66 -8.74
CA HIS A 131 2.73 -13.48 -9.56
C HIS A 131 3.72 -12.34 -9.27
N ALA A 132 3.82 -11.92 -8.01
CA ALA A 132 4.66 -10.79 -7.61
C ALA A 132 6.14 -11.05 -7.88
N THR A 133 6.65 -12.23 -7.49
CA THR A 133 8.04 -12.63 -7.74
C THR A 133 8.33 -12.72 -9.25
N GLY A 134 7.39 -13.23 -10.04
CA GLY A 134 7.52 -13.29 -11.50
C GLY A 134 7.62 -11.91 -12.15
N VAL A 135 6.91 -10.90 -11.63
CA VAL A 135 7.05 -9.51 -12.09
C VAL A 135 8.44 -8.97 -11.73
N VAL A 136 8.89 -9.14 -10.49
CA VAL A 136 10.21 -8.64 -10.06
C VAL A 136 11.33 -9.30 -10.86
N ILE A 137 11.32 -10.62 -11.04
CA ILE A 137 12.37 -11.34 -11.80
C ILE A 137 12.51 -10.80 -13.24
N LYS A 138 11.39 -10.46 -13.88
CA LYS A 138 11.36 -9.91 -15.23
C LYS A 138 11.86 -8.47 -15.31
N LYS A 139 11.64 -7.67 -14.27
CA LYS A 139 11.89 -6.22 -14.28
C LYS A 139 13.16 -5.80 -13.53
N ALA A 140 13.69 -6.65 -12.65
CA ALA A 140 14.87 -6.36 -11.84
C ALA A 140 16.11 -6.13 -12.72
N LYS A 141 16.83 -5.05 -12.44
CA LYS A 141 18.00 -4.57 -13.18
C LYS A 141 19.31 -5.24 -12.74
N SER A 142 19.37 -5.75 -11.52
CA SER A 142 20.56 -6.40 -10.97
C SER A 142 20.27 -7.81 -10.40
N PHE A 143 21.32 -8.55 -10.07
CA PHE A 143 21.20 -9.83 -9.37
C PHE A 143 20.85 -9.62 -7.90
N GLU A 144 21.39 -8.58 -7.29
CA GLU A 144 21.15 -8.16 -5.92
C GLU A 144 19.65 -7.90 -5.68
N ASP A 145 18.99 -7.21 -6.62
CA ASP A 145 17.54 -6.96 -6.57
C ASP A 145 16.72 -8.26 -6.58
N LYS A 146 17.27 -9.32 -7.17
CA LYS A 146 16.61 -10.63 -7.27
C LYS A 146 16.87 -11.49 -6.04
N ASN A 147 17.95 -11.28 -5.29
CA ASN A 147 18.31 -12.13 -4.14
C ASN A 147 17.21 -12.20 -3.09
N ARG A 148 16.63 -11.05 -2.73
CA ARG A 148 15.51 -10.99 -1.79
C ARG A 148 14.32 -11.82 -2.28
N ILE A 149 13.95 -11.66 -3.55
CA ILE A 149 12.82 -12.35 -4.15
C ILE A 149 13.07 -13.85 -4.34
N PHE A 150 14.28 -14.27 -4.69
CA PHE A 150 14.61 -15.68 -4.82
C PHE A 150 14.47 -16.42 -3.49
N ALA A 151 14.86 -15.79 -2.37
CA ALA A 151 14.68 -16.40 -1.06
C ALA A 151 13.18 -16.65 -0.75
N THR A 152 12.31 -15.69 -1.05
CA THR A 152 10.85 -15.84 -0.87
C THR A 152 10.27 -16.91 -1.80
N LEU A 153 10.71 -16.96 -3.05
CA LEU A 153 10.26 -17.98 -4.01
C LEU A 153 10.65 -19.39 -3.58
N ILE A 154 11.91 -19.62 -3.20
CA ILE A 154 12.40 -20.93 -2.74
C ILE A 154 11.61 -21.40 -1.52
N LYS A 155 11.37 -20.51 -0.54
CA LYS A 155 10.54 -20.83 0.63
C LYS A 155 9.11 -21.20 0.26
N SER A 156 8.52 -20.52 -0.71
CA SER A 156 7.15 -20.81 -1.16
C SER A 156 7.01 -22.16 -1.87
N LEU A 157 8.03 -22.57 -2.63
CA LEU A 157 8.04 -23.87 -3.32
C LEU A 157 8.22 -25.05 -2.36
N ALA A 158 8.89 -24.83 -1.22
CA ALA A 158 9.05 -25.85 -0.18
C ALA A 158 7.84 -25.97 0.77
N GLY A 159 6.92 -25.00 0.75
CA GLY A 159 5.73 -24.95 1.60
C GLY A 159 4.42 -25.40 0.93
N GLN A 160 4.47 -25.79 -0.35
CA GLN A 160 3.37 -26.41 -1.10
C GLN A 160 3.41 -27.94 -0.95
#